data_AF-A0AA88QNJ1-F1
#
_entry.id   AF-A0AA88QNJ1-F1
#
_cell.length_a   1.000
_cell.length_b   1.000
_cell.length_c   1.000
_cell.angle_alpha   90.00
_cell.angle_beta   90.00
_cell.angle_gamma   90.00
#
_symmetry.space_group_name_H-M   'P 1'
#
loop_
_entity.id
_entity.type
_entity.pdbx_description
1 polymer ?
#
loop_
_entity_poly.entity_id
_entity_poly.type
_entity_poly.pdbx_seq_one_letter_code
_entity_poly.pdbx_strand_id
1 'polypeptide(L)'
;MIGSKDETVLGNELEWLGVLLKQTFFDACPMHEVRNNEQNRYCINCHLPACRYCLSAGYHAGHDALKIYRHVYKDVVPLSQMENHIDCSKIQPYKCNKKWVVSMNPLPHCGSGSLMHSDGSCNTCKRRLNDPGLYRYCSIACKVERRYRRISQVDAGTKMHRRKGIPHRAPLL
;
A
#
# COMPACT_ATOMS: atom_id res chain seq x y z
N MET A 1 9.04 7.83 -26.21
CA MET A 1 9.79 8.02 -24.94
C MET A 1 8.79 8.45 -23.88
N ILE A 2 8.21 7.49 -23.12
CA ILE A 2 7.16 7.72 -22.09
C ILE A 2 7.55 6.94 -20.81
N GLY A 3 8.84 6.82 -20.52
CA GLY A 3 9.35 5.87 -19.50
C GLY A 3 10.39 6.50 -18.60
N SER A 4 10.11 7.67 -18.02
CA SER A 4 11.09 8.29 -17.10
C SER A 4 10.42 9.07 -15.98
N LYS A 5 9.30 9.76 -16.23
CA LYS A 5 8.55 10.45 -15.18
C LYS A 5 7.63 9.49 -14.40
N ASP A 6 6.94 8.59 -15.10
CA ASP A 6 6.02 7.62 -14.47
C ASP A 6 6.74 6.60 -13.58
N GLU A 7 7.95 6.15 -13.94
CA GLU A 7 8.72 5.20 -13.11
C GLU A 7 9.23 5.83 -11.80
N THR A 8 9.70 7.09 -11.83
CA THR A 8 10.12 7.80 -10.61
C THR A 8 8.97 8.10 -9.67
N VAL A 9 7.79 8.45 -10.21
CA VAL A 9 6.59 8.71 -9.40
C VAL A 9 6.10 7.42 -8.74
N LEU A 10 6.12 6.30 -9.48
CA LEU A 10 5.77 4.99 -8.95
C LEU A 10 6.77 4.51 -7.87
N GLY A 11 8.07 4.78 -8.04
CA GLY A 11 9.08 4.47 -7.03
C GLY A 11 8.83 5.19 -5.70
N ASN A 12 8.54 6.50 -5.76
CA ASN A 12 8.27 7.32 -4.58
C ASN A 12 6.94 6.96 -3.89
N GLU A 13 5.87 6.69 -4.66
CA GLU A 13 4.58 6.24 -4.10
C GLU A 13 4.74 4.93 -3.32
N LEU A 14 5.49 3.99 -3.87
CA LEU A 14 5.72 2.69 -3.26
C LEU A 14 6.62 2.77 -2.02
N GLU A 15 7.53 3.75 -1.95
CA GLU A 15 8.41 3.92 -0.80
C GLU A 15 7.64 4.24 0.49
N TRP A 16 6.89 5.33 0.52
CA TRP A 16 6.16 5.74 1.72
C TRP A 16 5.04 4.75 2.08
N LEU A 17 4.35 4.18 1.09
CA LEU A 17 3.37 3.12 1.32
C LEU A 17 4.01 1.87 1.93
N GLY A 18 5.18 1.48 1.42
CA GLY A 18 5.94 0.35 1.95
C GLY A 18 6.35 0.54 3.40
N VAL A 19 6.70 1.78 3.79
CA VAL A 19 6.98 2.13 5.18
C VAL A 19 5.70 2.15 6.01
N LEU A 20 4.64 2.83 5.54
CA LEU A 20 3.33 2.91 6.19
C LEU A 20 2.81 1.52 6.59
N LEU A 21 2.87 0.54 5.67
CA LEU A 21 2.35 -0.80 5.89
C LEU A 21 3.10 -1.61 6.96
N LYS A 22 4.30 -1.17 7.37
CA LYS A 22 5.13 -1.78 8.41
C LYS A 22 5.04 -1.06 9.76
N GLN A 23 4.41 0.11 9.81
CA GLN A 23 4.29 0.89 11.05
C GLN A 23 3.30 0.25 12.03
N THR A 24 3.53 0.52 13.32
CA THR A 24 2.53 0.36 14.37
C THR A 24 1.94 1.73 14.72
N PHE A 25 0.71 1.72 15.21
CA PHE A 25 -0.03 2.93 15.57
C PHE A 25 -0.64 2.77 16.95
N PHE A 26 -1.10 3.89 17.51
CA PHE A 26 -1.78 4.00 18.80
C PHE A 26 -0.88 3.83 20.04
N ASP A 27 0.44 3.78 19.84
CA ASP A 27 1.40 3.91 20.92
C ASP A 27 1.42 5.35 21.47
N ALA A 28 1.86 5.53 22.73
CA ALA A 28 2.00 6.85 23.33
C ALA A 28 3.14 7.63 22.66
N CYS A 29 2.91 8.90 22.33
CA CYS A 29 3.95 9.72 21.73
C CYS A 29 5.09 9.99 22.73
N PRO A 30 6.35 9.66 22.38
CA PRO A 30 7.49 9.84 23.28
C PRO A 30 7.85 11.33 23.50
N MET A 31 7.40 12.22 22.62
CA MET A 31 7.70 13.65 22.69
C MET A 31 6.64 14.46 23.45
N HIS A 32 5.49 13.87 23.78
CA HIS A 32 4.35 14.59 24.34
C HIS A 32 3.67 13.79 25.43
N GLU A 33 4.00 14.05 26.69
CA GLU A 33 3.40 13.40 27.86
C GLU A 33 2.07 14.06 28.29
N VAL A 34 1.13 14.18 27.36
CA VAL A 34 -0.17 14.82 27.59
C VAL A 34 -1.31 13.87 27.24
N ARG A 35 -2.53 14.18 27.69
CA ARG A 35 -3.72 13.39 27.32
C ARG A 35 -3.93 13.40 25.80
N ASN A 36 -4.40 12.26 25.28
CA ASN A 36 -4.69 12.04 23.85
C ASN A 36 -3.45 12.26 22.95
N ASN A 37 -2.28 11.79 23.42
CA ASN A 37 -1.00 11.83 22.72
C ASN A 37 -0.73 10.58 21.86
N GLU A 38 -1.72 9.74 21.61
CA GLU A 38 -1.56 8.53 20.81
C GLU A 38 -1.06 8.85 19.39
N GLN A 39 -0.12 8.05 18.89
CA GLN A 39 0.36 8.10 17.51
C GLN A 39 -0.64 7.43 16.56
N ASN A 40 -1.81 8.06 16.39
CA ASN A 40 -2.90 7.58 15.53
C ASN A 40 -2.95 8.30 14.17
N ARG A 41 -1.83 8.87 13.74
CA ARG A 41 -1.68 9.54 12.45
C ARG A 41 -0.35 9.13 11.82
N TYR A 42 -0.26 9.23 10.51
CA TYR A 42 0.97 8.95 9.77
C TYR A 42 1.34 10.15 8.92
N CYS A 43 2.53 10.71 9.14
CA CYS A 43 3.05 11.80 8.33
C CYS A 43 3.65 11.24 7.03
N ILE A 44 3.05 11.58 5.88
CA ILE A 44 3.50 11.10 4.57
C ILE A 44 4.86 11.70 4.24
N ASN A 45 5.12 12.98 4.56
CA ASN A 45 6.42 13.58 4.23
C ASN A 45 7.60 13.02 5.04
N CYS A 46 7.36 12.54 6.26
CA CYS A 46 8.41 12.06 7.16
C CYS A 46 8.45 10.53 7.28
N HIS A 47 7.46 9.84 6.71
CA HIS A 47 7.26 8.40 6.84
C HIS A 47 7.14 7.88 8.29
N LEU A 48 6.61 8.69 9.20
CA LEU A 48 6.59 8.41 10.65
C LEU A 48 5.18 8.50 11.27
N PRO A 49 4.86 7.65 12.26
CA PRO A 49 3.70 7.82 13.12
C PRO A 49 3.80 9.11 13.95
N ALA A 50 2.70 9.83 14.06
CA ALA A 50 2.62 11.10 14.76
C ALA A 50 1.34 11.18 15.60
N CYS A 51 1.41 11.89 16.72
CA CYS A 51 0.21 12.29 17.46
C CYS A 51 -0.32 13.63 16.93
N ARG A 52 -1.47 14.08 17.46
CA ARG A 52 -2.07 15.35 17.04
C ARG A 52 -1.19 16.57 17.30
N TYR A 53 -0.37 16.55 18.35
CA TYR A 53 0.48 17.67 18.77
C TYR A 53 1.71 17.81 17.86
N CYS A 54 2.31 16.68 17.49
CA CYS A 54 3.39 16.61 16.50
C CYS A 54 3.04 17.30 15.17
N LEU A 55 1.77 17.23 14.76
CA LEU A 55 1.28 17.82 13.51
C LEU A 55 0.79 19.27 13.65
N SER A 56 0.35 19.70 14.83
CA SER A 56 -0.24 21.04 15.00
C SER A 56 0.80 22.13 15.17
N ALA A 57 1.90 21.84 15.90
CA ALA A 57 2.90 22.84 16.26
C ALA A 57 4.31 22.24 16.39
N GLY A 58 4.49 20.98 15.98
CA GLY A 58 5.74 20.26 16.09
C GLY A 58 6.49 20.15 14.76
N TYR A 59 7.36 19.15 14.70
CA TYR A 59 8.22 18.85 13.55
C TYR A 59 7.44 18.54 12.25
N HIS A 60 6.14 18.20 12.35
CA HIS A 60 5.31 17.84 11.20
C HIS A 60 4.25 18.90 10.86
N ALA A 61 4.42 20.14 11.35
CA ALA A 61 3.50 21.23 11.01
C ALA A 61 3.49 21.48 9.50
N GLY A 62 2.29 21.49 8.90
CA GLY A 62 2.10 21.71 7.46
C GLY A 62 2.38 20.50 6.57
N HIS A 63 2.71 19.33 7.14
CA HIS A 63 2.88 18.09 6.38
C HIS A 63 1.56 17.39 6.09
N ASP A 64 1.52 16.64 4.99
CA ASP A 64 0.44 15.73 4.67
C ASP A 64 0.43 14.56 5.65
N ALA A 65 -0.76 14.26 6.18
CA ALA A 65 -0.92 13.19 7.15
C ALA A 65 -2.24 12.45 7.01
N LEU A 66 -2.15 11.12 7.16
CA LEU A 66 -3.31 10.23 7.22
C LEU A 66 -3.75 10.06 8.67
N LYS A 67 -5.06 10.09 8.91
CA LYS A 67 -5.60 9.66 10.20
C LYS A 67 -5.87 8.16 10.18
N ILE A 68 -5.32 7.46 11.16
CA ILE A 68 -5.45 6.01 11.31
C ILE A 68 -6.58 5.70 12.29
N TYR A 69 -7.42 4.75 11.92
CA TYR A 69 -8.49 4.21 12.74
C TYR A 69 -8.31 2.71 12.92
N ARG A 70 -9.02 2.13 13.89
CA ARG A 70 -9.06 0.68 14.08
C ARG A 70 -10.41 0.12 13.65
N HIS A 71 -10.39 -0.91 12.80
CA HIS A 71 -11.57 -1.66 12.40
C HIS A 71 -11.23 -3.16 12.36
N VAL A 72 -11.97 -3.96 13.13
CA VAL A 72 -11.76 -5.42 13.22
C VAL A 72 -10.28 -5.75 13.47
N TYR A 73 -9.71 -5.14 14.52
CA TYR A 73 -8.32 -5.31 14.94
C TYR A 73 -7.24 -4.91 13.93
N LYS A 74 -7.60 -4.32 12.78
CA LYS A 74 -6.67 -3.83 11.75
C LYS A 74 -6.76 -2.33 11.57
N ASP A 75 -5.63 -1.75 11.18
CA ASP A 75 -5.52 -0.34 10.87
C ASP A 75 -6.20 -0.02 9.54
N VAL A 76 -6.98 1.04 9.54
CA VAL A 76 -7.75 1.52 8.40
C VAL A 76 -7.60 3.03 8.26
N VAL A 77 -7.70 3.50 7.03
CA VAL A 77 -7.64 4.91 6.68
C VAL A 77 -8.96 5.32 6.04
N PRO A 78 -9.50 6.52 6.31
CA PRO A 78 -10.65 7.03 5.56
C PRO A 78 -10.36 6.98 4.06
N LEU A 79 -11.30 6.43 3.29
CA LEU A 79 -11.13 6.29 1.84
C LEU A 79 -10.85 7.65 1.20
N SER A 80 -11.61 8.67 1.58
CA SER A 80 -11.46 10.04 1.08
C SER A 80 -10.12 10.70 1.41
N GLN A 81 -9.39 10.25 2.44
CA GLN A 81 -8.03 10.75 2.69
C GLN A 81 -7.02 10.00 1.82
N MET A 82 -7.14 8.67 1.75
CA MET A 82 -6.20 7.85 0.99
C MET A 82 -6.26 8.12 -0.52
N GLU A 83 -7.46 8.40 -1.06
CA GLU A 83 -7.68 8.73 -2.48
C GLU A 83 -6.95 9.99 -2.94
N ASN A 84 -6.59 10.90 -2.03
CA ASN A 84 -5.82 12.09 -2.38
C ASN A 84 -4.34 11.78 -2.67
N HIS A 85 -3.86 10.59 -2.27
CA HIS A 85 -2.44 10.23 -2.35
C HIS A 85 -2.18 9.03 -3.25
N ILE A 86 -3.13 8.09 -3.38
CA ILE A 86 -2.95 6.89 -4.19
C ILE A 86 -4.23 6.53 -4.95
N ASP A 87 -4.07 5.82 -6.05
CA ASP A 87 -5.19 5.17 -6.72
C ASP A 87 -5.79 4.08 -5.80
N CYS A 88 -6.96 4.35 -5.22
CA CYS A 88 -7.71 3.36 -4.43
C CYS A 88 -8.63 2.47 -5.26
N SER A 89 -8.70 2.66 -6.58
CA SER A 89 -9.57 1.86 -7.44
C SER A 89 -9.27 0.38 -7.31
N LYS A 90 -10.32 -0.44 -7.43
CA LYS A 90 -10.28 -1.90 -7.27
C LYS A 90 -9.85 -2.40 -5.88
N ILE A 91 -9.62 -1.53 -4.89
CA ILE A 91 -9.53 -1.91 -3.49
C ILE A 91 -10.95 -1.89 -2.91
N GLN A 92 -11.33 -2.97 -2.25
CA GLN A 92 -12.61 -3.04 -1.55
C GLN A 92 -12.63 -2.06 -0.36
N PRO A 93 -13.55 -1.09 -0.32
CA PRO A 93 -13.77 -0.27 0.86
C PRO A 93 -14.66 -1.02 1.85
N TYR A 94 -14.53 -0.65 3.13
CA TYR A 94 -15.33 -1.17 4.23
C TYR A 94 -16.07 -0.02 4.90
N LYS A 95 -17.23 -0.32 5.50
CA LYS A 95 -17.99 0.66 6.27
C LYS A 95 -17.63 0.53 7.74
N CYS A 96 -17.07 1.58 8.33
CA CYS A 96 -16.72 1.66 9.74
C CYS A 96 -17.36 2.92 10.34
N ASN A 97 -18.23 2.78 11.33
CA ASN A 97 -18.91 3.91 12.00
C ASN A 97 -19.52 4.93 11.02
N LYS A 98 -20.28 4.42 10.04
CA LYS A 98 -20.91 5.20 8.96
C LYS A 98 -19.94 5.89 7.97
N LYS A 99 -18.63 5.64 8.05
CA LYS A 99 -17.61 6.16 7.11
C LYS A 99 -17.07 5.05 6.23
N TRP A 100 -16.70 5.41 4.99
CA TRP A 100 -15.95 4.52 4.10
C TRP A 100 -14.47 4.56 4.45
N VAL A 101 -13.89 3.39 4.64
CA VAL A 101 -12.48 3.21 4.98
C VAL A 101 -11.85 2.14 4.10
N VAL A 102 -10.55 2.24 3.88
CA VAL A 102 -9.73 1.18 3.26
C VAL A 102 -8.83 0.57 4.32
N SER A 103 -8.74 -0.74 4.33
CA SER A 103 -7.86 -1.43 5.27
C SER A 103 -6.43 -1.47 4.75
N MET A 104 -5.48 -1.20 5.65
CA MET A 104 -4.05 -1.26 5.33
C MET A 104 -3.62 -2.70 5.02
N ASN A 105 -4.06 -3.65 5.83
CA ASN A 105 -3.73 -5.07 5.73
C ASN A 105 -5.00 -5.93 5.62
N PRO A 106 -4.93 -7.19 5.13
CA PRO A 106 -6.09 -8.07 5.09
C PRO A 106 -6.77 -8.19 6.46
N LEU A 107 -8.10 -8.05 6.50
CA LEU A 107 -8.89 -8.25 7.71
C LEU A 107 -8.84 -9.73 8.15
N PRO A 108 -8.94 -10.03 9.47
CA PRO A 108 -8.80 -11.39 9.99
C PRO A 108 -9.98 -12.30 9.65
N HIS A 109 -11.20 -11.77 9.55
CA HIS A 109 -12.38 -12.59 9.28
C HIS A 109 -12.64 -12.70 7.79
N CYS A 110 -12.37 -13.84 7.17
CA CYS A 110 -13.19 -14.28 6.04
C CYS A 110 -13.90 -15.53 6.48
N GLY A 111 -15.23 -15.50 6.47
CA GLY A 111 -16.04 -16.70 6.68
C GLY A 111 -15.47 -17.84 5.84
N SER A 112 -15.12 -18.90 6.57
CA SER A 112 -15.00 -20.29 6.11
C SER A 112 -14.10 -20.52 4.89
N GLY A 113 -12.84 -20.84 5.17
CA GLY A 113 -12.36 -22.23 5.00
C GLY A 113 -12.42 -22.88 3.61
N SER A 114 -12.68 -22.15 2.54
CA SER A 114 -12.63 -22.71 1.20
C SER A 114 -11.73 -21.88 0.32
N LEU A 115 -10.61 -22.50 -0.08
CA LEU A 115 -9.81 -22.16 -1.26
C LEU A 115 -10.69 -22.29 -2.51
N MET A 116 -11.71 -21.45 -2.64
CA MET A 116 -12.45 -21.34 -3.88
C MET A 116 -11.53 -20.67 -4.88
N HIS A 117 -11.10 -21.43 -5.88
CA HIS A 117 -10.43 -20.96 -7.08
C HIS A 117 -11.42 -20.19 -7.98
N SER A 118 -12.28 -19.36 -7.38
CA SER A 118 -13.30 -18.64 -8.10
C SER A 118 -12.84 -17.22 -8.42
N ASP A 119 -13.41 -16.76 -9.53
CA ASP A 119 -13.49 -15.43 -10.11
C ASP A 119 -13.93 -14.29 -9.15
N GLY A 120 -14.05 -14.57 -7.85
CA GLY A 120 -14.45 -13.63 -6.80
C GLY A 120 -13.49 -13.39 -5.64
N SER A 121 -12.23 -13.75 -5.80
CA SER A 121 -11.22 -13.63 -4.74
C SER A 121 -10.21 -12.50 -4.97
N CYS A 122 -9.62 -12.02 -3.87
CA CYS A 122 -8.52 -11.08 -3.87
C CYS A 122 -7.34 -11.66 -4.67
N ASN A 123 -6.81 -10.87 -5.61
CA ASN A 123 -5.73 -11.30 -6.49
C ASN A 123 -4.43 -11.66 -5.75
N THR A 124 -4.29 -11.24 -4.49
CA THR A 124 -3.07 -11.42 -3.68
C THR A 124 -3.27 -12.49 -2.60
N CYS A 125 -4.14 -12.23 -1.62
CA CYS A 125 -4.32 -13.14 -0.47
C CYS A 125 -5.47 -14.14 -0.64
N LYS A 126 -6.13 -14.18 -1.81
CA LYS A 126 -7.25 -15.09 -2.13
C LYS A 126 -8.49 -14.97 -1.25
N ARG A 127 -8.53 -13.96 -0.38
CA ARG A 127 -9.69 -13.58 0.42
C ARG A 127 -10.89 -13.23 -0.47
N ARG A 128 -12.09 -13.70 -0.14
CA ARG A 128 -13.33 -13.35 -0.87
C ARG A 128 -13.58 -11.83 -0.86
N LEU A 129 -13.99 -11.30 -2.00
CA LEU A 129 -14.42 -9.91 -2.16
C LEU A 129 -15.96 -9.84 -2.16
N ASN A 130 -16.50 -8.73 -1.65
CA ASN A 130 -17.94 -8.48 -1.57
C ASN A 130 -18.53 -8.25 -2.96
N ASP A 131 -17.78 -7.58 -3.84
CA ASP A 131 -18.14 -7.36 -5.24
C ASP A 131 -16.92 -7.61 -6.14
N PRO A 132 -16.78 -8.83 -6.66
CA PRO A 132 -15.73 -9.21 -7.61
C PRO A 132 -15.68 -8.45 -8.94
N GLY A 133 -16.81 -7.90 -9.39
CA GLY A 133 -16.87 -7.12 -10.62
C GLY A 133 -16.19 -5.77 -10.45
N LEU A 134 -16.38 -5.18 -9.27
CA LEU A 134 -15.79 -3.89 -8.92
C LEU A 134 -14.40 -3.98 -8.31
N TYR A 135 -14.14 -4.98 -7.46
CA TYR A 135 -12.92 -5.05 -6.66
C TYR A 135 -12.01 -6.21 -7.06
N ARG A 136 -10.70 -6.02 -6.84
CA ARG A 136 -9.65 -7.02 -7.10
C ARG A 136 -8.73 -7.23 -5.90
N TYR A 137 -8.74 -6.32 -4.94
CA TYR A 137 -7.91 -6.36 -3.74
C TYR A 137 -8.74 -6.08 -2.50
N CYS A 138 -8.45 -6.78 -1.41
CA CYS A 138 -9.17 -6.61 -0.15
C CYS A 138 -8.55 -5.54 0.78
N SER A 139 -7.34 -5.07 0.47
CA SER A 139 -6.55 -4.13 1.28
C SER A 139 -5.49 -3.42 0.43
N ILE A 140 -4.91 -2.34 0.99
CA ILE A 140 -3.80 -1.59 0.37
C ILE A 140 -2.59 -2.51 0.18
N ALA A 141 -2.18 -3.24 1.22
CA ALA A 141 -1.06 -4.17 1.15
C ALA A 141 -1.19 -5.16 0.00
N CYS A 142 -2.39 -5.72 -0.21
CA CYS A 142 -2.63 -6.64 -1.32
C CYS A 142 -2.42 -5.98 -2.70
N LYS A 143 -2.85 -4.74 -2.89
CA LYS A 143 -2.66 -4.02 -4.17
C LYS A 143 -1.19 -3.69 -4.39
N VAL A 144 -0.53 -3.17 -3.36
CA VAL A 144 0.89 -2.78 -3.36
C VAL A 144 1.79 -3.98 -3.64
N GLU A 145 1.58 -5.11 -2.95
CA GLU A 145 2.34 -6.34 -3.18
C GLU A 145 2.20 -6.84 -4.63
N ARG A 146 0.99 -6.79 -5.20
CA ARG A 146 0.77 -7.19 -6.59
C ARG A 146 1.48 -6.26 -7.57
N ARG A 147 1.52 -4.96 -7.28
CA ARG A 147 2.28 -3.96 -8.06
C ARG A 147 3.78 -4.26 -8.02
N TYR A 148 4.37 -4.47 -6.83
CA TYR A 148 5.78 -4.84 -6.69
C TYR A 148 6.16 -6.08 -7.51
N ARG A 149 5.38 -7.16 -7.38
CA ARG A 149 5.64 -8.40 -8.14
C ARG A 149 5.64 -8.19 -9.67
N ARG A 150 4.81 -7.28 -10.18
CA ARG A 150 4.77 -6.97 -11.63
C ARG A 150 6.02 -6.20 -12.07
N ILE A 151 6.44 -5.20 -11.29
CA ILE A 151 7.65 -4.40 -11.59
C ILE A 151 8.87 -5.33 -11.65
N SER A 152 9.06 -6.19 -10.65
CA SER A 152 10.19 -7.14 -10.65
C SER A 152 10.19 -8.12 -11.83
N GLN A 153 9.03 -8.48 -12.37
CA GLN A 153 8.93 -9.34 -13.56
C GLN A 153 9.30 -8.61 -14.85
N VAL A 154 8.93 -7.32 -14.98
CA VAL A 154 9.30 -6.48 -16.13
C VAL A 154 10.82 -6.27 -16.17
N ASP A 155 11.46 -6.03 -15.03
CA ASP A 155 12.91 -5.88 -14.92
C ASP A 155 13.66 -7.17 -15.33
N ALA A 156 13.12 -8.33 -14.94
CA ALA A 156 13.68 -9.62 -15.30
C ALA A 156 13.55 -9.91 -16.81
N GLY A 157 12.39 -9.60 -17.41
CA GLY A 157 12.15 -9.80 -18.85
C GLY A 157 13.02 -8.91 -19.74
N THR A 158 13.26 -7.66 -19.33
CA THR A 158 14.10 -6.71 -20.08
C THR A 158 15.57 -7.12 -20.11
N LYS A 159 16.08 -7.74 -19.04
CA LYS A 159 17.46 -8.28 -18.99
C LYS A 159 17.65 -9.48 -19.92
N MET A 160 16.60 -10.23 -20.24
CA MET A 160 16.67 -11.43 -21.07
C MET A 160 16.83 -11.12 -22.57
N HIS A 161 16.39 -9.95 -23.04
CA HIS A 161 16.49 -9.55 -24.46
C HIS A 161 17.88 -9.05 -24.91
N ARG A 162 18.86 -8.94 -24.01
CA ARG A 162 20.26 -8.58 -24.35
C ARG A 162 21.17 -9.80 -24.46
N ARG A 163 20.87 -10.79 -25.32
CA ARG A 163 21.87 -11.80 -25.75
C ARG A 163 21.65 -12.29 -27.19
N LYS A 164 22.51 -11.82 -28.10
CA LYS A 164 23.39 -12.64 -28.97
C LYS A 164 24.31 -11.69 -29.75
N GLY A 165 25.53 -11.51 -29.26
CA GLY A 165 26.62 -11.12 -30.15
C GLY A 165 26.77 -12.21 -31.20
N ILE A 166 26.96 -11.81 -32.45
CA ILE A 166 27.15 -12.71 -33.60
C ILE A 166 28.39 -13.58 -33.32
N PRO A 167 28.32 -14.92 -33.37
CA PRO A 167 29.51 -15.74 -33.22
C PRO A 167 30.42 -15.53 -34.45
N HIS A 168 31.62 -14.98 -34.22
CA HIS A 168 32.66 -14.96 -35.24
C HIS A 168 33.12 -16.40 -35.49
N ARG A 169 32.94 -16.87 -36.72
CA ARG A 169 33.44 -18.15 -37.21
C ARG A 169 34.96 -18.04 -37.35
N ALA A 170 35.71 -18.96 -36.75
CA ALA A 170 37.17 -19.01 -36.88
C ALA A 170 37.57 -19.36 -38.34
N PRO A 171 38.66 -18.80 -38.89
CA PRO A 171 39.17 -19.19 -40.21
C PRO A 171 39.75 -20.61 -40.14
N LEU A 172 39.40 -21.42 -41.14
CA LEU A 172 39.98 -22.75 -41.35
C LEU A 172 41.42 -22.59 -41.85
N LEU A 173 42.37 -23.22 -41.17
CA LEU A 173 43.70 -23.57 -41.67
C LEU A 173 43.75 -25.08 -41.86
#